data_AF-A0A661QRQ0-F1
#
_entry.id   AF-A0A661QRQ0-F1
#
_cell.length_a   1.000
_cell.length_b   1.000
_cell.length_c   1.000
_cell.angle_alpha   90.00
_cell.angle_beta   90.00
_cell.angle_gamma   90.00
#
_symmetry.space_group_name_H-M   'P 1'
#
loop_
_entity.id
_entity.type
_entity.pdbx_description
1 polymer ?
#
loop_
_entity_poly.entity_id
_entity_poly.type
_entity_poly.pdbx_seq_one_letter_code
_entity_poly.pdbx_strand_id
1 'polypeptide(L)' 'MTIKDLFNNFNKSHLYAVVRINDKHIFRPYFEKNLLPDNSEVFLIPVIAGG' A
#
# COMPACT_ATOMS: atom_id res chain seq x y z
N MET A 1 7.25 6.30 -8.68
CA MET A 1 5.96 6.82 -8.15
C MET A 1 5.90 6.56 -6.64
N THR A 2 5.07 7.27 -5.88
CA THR A 2 4.85 6.92 -4.46
C THR A 2 3.82 5.80 -4.32
N ILE A 3 3.78 5.17 -3.14
CA ILE A 3 2.72 4.19 -2.83
C ILE A 3 1.33 4.86 -2.87
N LYS A 4 1.23 6.14 -2.47
CA LYS A 4 -0.02 6.89 -2.60
C LYS A 4 -0.48 7.03 -4.06
N ASP A 5 0.44 7.32 -4.98
CA ASP A 5 0.13 7.44 -6.41
C ASP A 5 -0.37 6.13 -6.98
N LEU A 6 0.24 5.00 -6.57
CA LEU A 6 -0.25 3.66 -6.90
C LEU A 6 -1.70 3.50 -6.45
N PHE A 7 -2.01 3.83 -5.19
CA PHE A 7 -3.37 3.73 -4.65
C PHE A 7 -4.38 4.69 -5.26
N ASN A 8 -3.96 5.86 -5.74
CA ASN A 8 -4.87 6.78 -6.44
C ASN A 8 -5.39 6.18 -7.76
N ASN A 9 -4.62 5.28 -8.39
CA ASN A 9 -5.09 4.52 -9.55
C ASN A 9 -6.08 3.40 -9.19
N PHE A 10 -6.17 3.04 -7.90
CA PHE A 10 -7.12 2.06 -7.39
C PHE A 10 -8.31 2.76 -6.72
N ASN A 11 -9.51 2.57 -7.26
CA ASN A 11 -10.75 3.17 -6.74
C ASN A 11 -11.14 2.73 -5.30
N LYS A 12 -10.31 1.93 -4.64
CA LYS A 12 -10.54 1.28 -3.32
C LYS A 12 -9.39 1.47 -2.33
N SER A 13 -8.62 2.56 -2.48
CA SER A 13 -7.51 2.97 -1.60
C SER A 13 -7.78 2.84 -0.09
N HIS A 14 -9.01 3.11 0.35
CA HIS A 14 -9.40 3.07 1.77
C HIS A 14 -9.51 1.66 2.35
N LEU A 15 -9.55 0.60 1.53
CA LEU A 15 -9.66 -0.79 2.01
C LEU A 15 -8.34 -1.37 2.53
N TYR A 16 -7.22 -0.69 2.26
CA TYR A 16 -5.88 -1.20 2.55
C TYR A 16 -5.16 -0.27 3.53
N ALA A 17 -4.91 -0.77 4.74
CA ALA A 17 -4.16 -0.03 5.76
C ALA A 17 -2.66 -0.33 5.73
N VAL A 18 -2.28 -1.49 5.18
CA VAL A 18 -0.91 -2.00 5.14
C VAL A 18 -0.61 -2.53 3.74
N VAL A 19 0.59 -2.25 3.26
CA VAL A 19 1.17 -2.92 2.09
C VAL A 19 2.47 -3.61 2.47
N ARG A 20 2.77 -4.72 1.80
CA ARG A 20 4.08 -5.35 1.86
C ARG A 20 4.79 -5.20 0.53
N ILE A 21 6.02 -4.69 0.58
CA ILE A 21 6.89 -4.48 -0.58
C ILE A 21 8.25 -5.07 -0.25
N ASN A 22 8.72 -6.06 -1.02
CA ASN A 22 10.01 -6.74 -0.79
C ASN A 22 10.21 -7.13 0.68
N ASP A 23 9.21 -7.84 1.24
CA ASP A 23 9.13 -8.28 2.65
C ASP A 23 9.04 -7.18 3.72
N LYS A 24 9.00 -5.90 3.35
CA LYS A 24 8.81 -4.78 4.28
C LYS A 24 7.36 -4.37 4.35
N HIS A 25 6.85 -4.23 5.56
CA HIS A 25 5.51 -3.71 5.82
C HIS A 25 5.55 -2.19 5.91
N ILE A 26 4.69 -1.54 5.13
CA ILE A 26 4.53 -0.09 5.12
C ILE A 26 3.08 0.22 5.47
N PHE A 27 2.89 1.13 6.41
CA PHE A 27 1.59 1.56 6.88
C PHE A 27 1.13 2.83 6.16
N ARG A 28 -0.19 2.99 6.03
CA ARG A 28 -0.83 4.10 5.31
C ARG A 28 -0.28 5.50 5.60
N PRO A 29 0.03 5.90 6.86
CA PRO A 29 0.61 7.22 7.14
C PRO A 29 1.93 7.51 6.43
N TYR A 30 2.63 6.46 5.97
CA TYR A 30 3.92 6.56 5.31
C TYR A 30 3.85 6.41 3.78
N PHE A 31 2.66 6.23 3.19
CA PHE A 31 2.53 6.00 1.75
C PHE A 31 3.00 7.17 0.89
N GLU A 32 2.86 8.40 1.38
CA GLU A 32 3.34 9.61 0.70
C GLU A 32 4.86 9.71 0.66
N LYS A 33 5.53 9.19 1.70
CA LYS A 33 6.97 9.33 1.88
C LYS A 33 7.77 8.17 1.29
N ASN A 34 7.11 7.04 1.01
CA ASN A 34 7.76 5.86 0.47
C ASN A 34 7.59 5.79 -1.05
N LEU A 35 8.72 5.81 -1.73
CA LEU A 35 8.80 5.51 -3.16
C LEU A 35 8.58 4.01 -3.38
N LEU A 36 7.81 3.69 -4.40
CA LEU A 36 7.69 2.33 -4.90
C LEU A 36 8.86 2.07 -5.84
N PRO A 37 9.78 1.14 -5.52
CA PRO A 37 10.85 0.77 -6.44
C PRO A 37 10.29 0.05 -7.67
N ASP A 38 10.92 0.27 -8.82
CA ASP A 38 10.52 -0.39 -10.06
C ASP A 38 10.63 -1.91 -9.95
N ASN A 39 9.74 -2.64 -10.62
CA ASN A 39 9.61 -4.10 -10.59
C ASN A 39 9.42 -4.71 -9.18
N SER A 40 8.93 -3.94 -8.19
CA SER A 40 8.63 -4.49 -6.87
C SER A 40 7.31 -5.27 -6.86
N GLU A 41 7.30 -6.41 -6.15
CA GLU A 41 6.05 -7.07 -5.79
C GLU A 41 5.37 -6.32 -4.65
N VAL A 42 4.09 -5.97 -4.87
CA VAL A 42 3.27 -5.25 -3.90
C VAL A 42 2.10 -6.13 -3.47
N PHE A 43 2.08 -6.50 -2.20
CA PHE A 43 0.95 -7.21 -1.60
C PHE A 43 0.07 -6.21 -0.85
N LEU A 44 -1.19 -6.11 -1.27
CA LEU A 44 -2.19 -5.27 -0.63
C LEU A 44 -2.88 -6.08 0.47
N ILE A 45 -2.77 -5.64 1.72
CA ILE A 45 -3.37 -6.34 2.87
C ILE A 45 -4.67 -5.63 3.23
N PRO A 46 -5.85 -6.22 2.93
CA PRO A 46 -7.12 -5.59 3.25
C PRO A 46 -7.36 -5.58 4.75
N VAL A 47 -8.03 -4.53 5.23
CA VAL A 47 -8.56 -4.51 6.60
C VAL A 47 -9.79 -5.42 6.63
N ILE A 48 -9.71 -6.51 7.40
CA ILE A 48 -10.85 -7.39 7.68
C ILE A 48 -11.35 -7.00 9.07
N ALA A 49 -12.48 -6.31 9.14
CA ALA A 49 -13.18 -6.08 10.40
C ALA A 49 -13.93 -7.36 10.77
N GLY A 50 -13.41 -8.10 11.76
CA GLY A 50 -14.10 -9.23 12.37
C GLY A 50 -14.95 -8.76 13.54
N GLY A 51 -16.21 -9.23 13.60
CA GLY A 51 -17.14 -9.07 14.71
C GLY A 51 -17.81 -10.40 15.00
#